data_AF-A0A2Z6RZA3-F1
#
_entry.id   AF-A0A2Z6RZA3-F1
#
_cell.length_a   1.000
_cell.length_b   1.000
_cell.length_c   1.000
_cell.angle_alpha   90.00
_cell.angle_beta   90.00
_cell.angle_gamma   90.00
#
_symmetry.space_group_name_H-M   'P 1'
#
loop_
_entity.id
_entity.type
_entity.pdbx_description
1 polymer ?
#
loop_
_entity_poly.entity_id
_entity_poly.type
_entity_poly.pdbx_seq_one_letter_code
_entity_poly.pdbx_strand_id
1 'polypeptide(L)'
;MLCYFTYYLLYKTLVNKIKVSINNISKNALIYEKVILGVENELTKFTRFINHGFADTNSIKSETLIYDVCGMAIYQIENRYKNNLPLLLIIGWKVYSMPFNTKENKWFVSIGCRPDLNFPDKKSINKYLEENGNFGSNTKIFEDYSIAIDVLMNSGNNAKLNINIRDIHRH
;
A
#
# COMPACT_ATOMS: atom_id res chain seq x y z
N MET A 1 34.09 -11.78 -16.65
CA MET A 1 32.85 -11.13 -17.16
C MET A 1 31.59 -11.87 -16.72
N LEU A 2 31.55 -13.23 -16.75
CA LEU A 2 30.41 -14.02 -16.24
C LEU A 2 30.06 -13.76 -14.76
N CYS A 3 31.06 -13.69 -13.86
CA CYS A 3 30.79 -13.48 -12.42
C CYS A 3 30.14 -12.13 -12.09
N TYR A 4 30.44 -11.09 -12.86
CA TYR A 4 29.84 -9.77 -12.63
C TYR A 4 28.39 -9.74 -13.12
N PHE A 5 28.10 -10.43 -14.23
CA PHE A 5 26.75 -10.54 -14.78
C PHE A 5 25.84 -11.41 -13.90
N THR A 6 26.34 -12.54 -13.38
CA THR A 6 25.60 -13.38 -12.43
C THR A 6 25.42 -12.68 -11.08
N TYR A 7 26.44 -11.99 -10.56
CA TYR A 7 26.31 -11.18 -9.35
C TYR A 7 25.29 -10.03 -9.51
N TYR A 8 25.31 -9.35 -10.67
CA TYR A 8 24.35 -8.30 -11.00
C TYR A 8 22.90 -8.83 -11.10
N LEU A 9 22.71 -9.99 -11.73
CA LEU A 9 21.41 -10.67 -11.78
C LEU A 9 20.94 -11.09 -10.39
N LEU A 10 21.83 -11.66 -9.56
CA LEU A 10 21.52 -12.06 -8.19
C LEU A 10 21.10 -10.85 -7.35
N TYR A 11 21.87 -9.76 -7.45
CA TYR A 11 21.57 -8.51 -6.76
C TYR A 11 20.20 -7.95 -7.17
N LYS A 12 19.90 -7.95 -8.48
CA LYS A 12 18.61 -7.49 -9.01
C LYS A 12 17.43 -8.40 -8.59
N THR A 13 17.68 -9.68 -8.32
CA THR A 13 16.67 -10.59 -7.76
C THR A 13 16.46 -10.43 -6.25
N LEU A 14 17.50 -10.02 -5.51
CA LEU A 14 17.48 -9.91 -4.04
C LEU A 14 16.96 -8.58 -3.52
N VAL A 15 16.88 -7.55 -4.36
CA VAL A 15 16.26 -6.28 -3.98
C VAL A 15 14.77 -6.34 -4.25
N ASN A 16 13.99 -6.27 -3.19
CA ASN A 16 12.55 -6.06 -3.29
C ASN A 16 12.28 -4.56 -3.35
N LYS A 17 11.40 -4.17 -4.28
CA LYS A 17 10.95 -2.80 -4.48
C LYS A 17 9.45 -2.79 -4.69
N ILE A 18 8.79 -1.75 -4.18
CA ILE A 18 7.40 -1.49 -4.48
C ILE A 18 7.21 -0.03 -4.89
N LYS A 19 6.39 0.18 -5.92
CA LYS A 19 5.78 1.48 -6.23
C LYS A 19 4.27 1.38 -5.97
N VAL A 20 3.77 2.06 -4.95
CA VAL A 20 2.33 2.26 -4.75
C VAL A 20 1.93 3.53 -5.52
N SER A 21 0.91 3.45 -6.36
CA SER A 21 0.34 4.58 -7.09
C SER A 21 -1.12 4.75 -6.68
N ILE A 22 -1.48 5.94 -6.20
CA ILE A 22 -2.82 6.22 -5.67
C ILE A 22 -3.50 7.22 -6.60
N ASN A 23 -4.48 6.75 -7.36
CA ASN A 23 -5.35 7.58 -8.16
C ASN A 23 -6.62 7.90 -7.35
N ASN A 24 -6.79 9.17 -7.00
CA ASN A 24 -7.98 9.63 -6.28
C ASN A 24 -8.92 10.34 -7.26
N ILE A 25 -10.01 9.66 -7.62
CA ILE A 25 -11.13 10.20 -8.40
C ILE A 25 -12.31 10.55 -7.46
N SER A 26 -12.19 10.29 -6.15
CA SER A 26 -13.20 10.72 -5.18
C SER A 26 -13.14 12.23 -4.96
N LYS A 27 -14.28 12.82 -4.58
CA LYS A 27 -14.40 14.26 -4.33
C LYS A 27 -13.54 14.77 -3.19
N ASN A 28 -13.20 13.90 -2.23
CA ASN A 28 -12.48 14.28 -1.01
C ASN A 28 -10.97 14.12 -1.21
N ALA A 29 -10.18 15.11 -0.81
CA ALA A 29 -8.73 14.96 -0.78
C ALA A 29 -8.30 13.94 0.29
N LEU A 30 -7.12 13.35 0.12
CA LEU A 30 -6.48 12.52 1.13
C LEU A 30 -5.31 13.27 1.74
N ILE A 31 -5.39 13.46 3.06
CA ILE A 31 -4.40 14.17 3.88
C ILE A 31 -3.54 13.11 4.57
N TYR A 32 -2.22 13.19 4.40
CA TYR A 32 -1.32 12.25 5.05
C TYR A 32 -1.37 12.34 6.57
N GLU A 33 -1.49 11.18 7.21
CA GLU A 33 -1.35 11.03 8.66
C GLU A 33 -0.03 10.36 9.02
N LYS A 34 0.17 9.13 8.53
CA LYS A 34 1.26 8.27 8.98
C LYS A 34 1.63 7.21 7.96
N VAL A 35 2.91 6.87 7.90
CA VAL A 35 3.41 5.66 7.25
C VAL A 35 4.12 4.78 8.27
N ILE A 36 3.85 3.48 8.20
CA ILE A 36 4.51 2.44 8.99
C ILE A 36 5.23 1.54 8.01
N LEU A 37 6.52 1.34 8.19
CA LEU A 37 7.32 0.43 7.37
C LEU A 37 7.74 -0.77 8.20
N GLY A 38 7.94 -1.91 7.55
CA GLY A 38 8.59 -3.06 8.16
C GLY A 38 10.01 -2.75 8.63
N VAL A 39 10.57 -3.69 9.40
CA VAL A 39 11.98 -3.63 9.82
C VAL A 39 12.88 -3.55 8.59
N GLU A 40 13.86 -2.64 8.60
CA GLU A 40 14.83 -2.44 7.50
C GLU A 40 14.25 -2.01 6.15
N ASN A 41 12.95 -1.67 6.08
CA ASN A 41 12.35 -1.15 4.85
C ASN A 41 12.52 0.37 4.79
N GLU A 42 13.00 0.85 3.64
CA GLU A 42 13.26 2.26 3.41
C GLU A 42 12.19 2.88 2.52
N LEU A 43 11.90 4.17 2.74
CA LEU A 43 10.96 4.95 1.94
C LEU A 43 11.73 5.91 1.04
N THR A 44 11.69 5.69 -0.27
CA THR A 44 12.49 6.43 -1.26
C THR A 44 11.71 7.52 -1.98
N LYS A 45 10.37 7.46 -1.95
CA LYS A 45 9.48 8.53 -2.41
C LYS A 45 8.16 8.46 -1.67
N PHE A 46 7.60 9.60 -1.31
CA PHE A 46 6.30 9.67 -0.64
C PHE A 46 5.57 10.97 -0.96
N THR A 47 4.27 10.87 -1.26
CA THR A 47 3.40 12.02 -1.49
C THR A 47 2.48 12.21 -0.29
N ARG A 48 2.60 13.38 0.35
CA ARG A 48 1.86 13.73 1.58
C ARG A 48 0.42 14.18 1.34
N PHE A 49 0.08 14.61 0.13
CA PHE A 49 -1.25 15.15 -0.15
C PHE A 49 -1.73 14.69 -1.52
N ILE A 50 -2.95 14.16 -1.58
CA ILE A 50 -3.50 13.53 -2.77
C ILE A 50 -4.86 14.16 -3.07
N ASN A 51 -4.86 15.08 -4.03
CA ASN A 51 -6.06 15.73 -4.54
C ASN A 51 -6.82 14.85 -5.54
N HIS A 52 -8.09 15.20 -5.74
CA HIS A 52 -8.90 14.70 -6.84
C HIS A 52 -8.21 14.96 -8.19
N GLY A 53 -8.11 13.92 -9.03
CA GLY A 53 -7.73 14.04 -10.45
C GLY A 53 -6.24 14.10 -10.78
N PHE A 54 -5.33 14.00 -9.80
CA PHE A 54 -3.87 14.06 -10.01
C PHE A 54 -3.18 12.71 -9.77
N ALA A 55 -3.35 11.74 -10.68
CA ALA A 55 -2.85 10.37 -10.49
C ALA A 55 -1.31 10.22 -10.52
N ASP A 56 -0.62 10.92 -11.43
CA ASP A 56 0.77 10.61 -11.78
C ASP A 56 1.81 11.02 -10.72
N THR A 57 1.44 11.90 -9.79
CA THR A 57 2.33 12.41 -8.74
C THR A 57 2.22 11.67 -7.41
N ASN A 58 1.16 10.87 -7.22
CA ASN A 58 0.80 10.31 -5.92
C ASN A 58 1.37 8.90 -5.78
N SER A 59 2.63 8.83 -5.35
CA SER A 59 3.33 7.55 -5.29
C SER A 59 4.15 7.37 -4.02
N ILE A 60 4.08 6.16 -3.48
CA ILE A 60 4.96 5.67 -2.42
C ILE A 60 5.96 4.72 -3.06
N LYS A 61 7.24 4.88 -2.78
CA LYS A 61 8.27 3.92 -3.17
C LYS A 61 8.99 3.41 -1.95
N SER A 62 9.11 2.09 -1.83
CA SER A 62 9.85 1.45 -0.76
C SER A 62 10.70 0.31 -1.29
N GLU A 63 11.85 0.08 -0.66
CA GLU A 63 12.74 -1.01 -1.01
C GLU A 63 13.38 -1.62 0.24
N THR A 64 13.83 -2.86 0.09
CA THR A 64 14.68 -3.55 1.06
C THR A 64 15.54 -4.59 0.33
N LEU A 65 16.63 -4.98 0.99
CA LEU A 65 17.56 -5.97 0.49
C LEU A 65 17.29 -7.29 1.24
N ILE A 66 17.12 -8.39 0.50
CA ILE A 66 16.96 -9.77 1.01
C ILE A 66 15.63 -10.04 1.74
N TYR A 67 15.04 -9.05 2.43
CA TYR A 67 13.81 -9.21 3.21
C TYR A 67 12.53 -8.84 2.45
N ASP A 68 11.37 -9.10 3.06
CA ASP A 68 10.07 -8.71 2.52
C ASP A 68 9.88 -7.18 2.61
N VAL A 69 9.47 -6.54 1.51
CA VAL A 69 9.07 -5.12 1.55
C VAL A 69 7.61 -5.02 1.95
N CYS A 70 7.38 -4.65 3.19
CA CYS A 70 6.07 -4.36 3.72
C CYS A 70 5.97 -2.96 4.32
N GLY A 71 4.77 -2.40 4.23
CA GLY A 71 4.45 -1.08 4.76
C GLY A 71 2.96 -0.79 4.70
N MET A 72 2.58 0.30 5.35
CA MET A 72 1.21 0.76 5.43
C MET A 72 1.17 2.29 5.47
N ALA A 73 0.32 2.88 4.66
CA ALA A 73 0.06 4.30 4.61
C ALA A 73 -1.35 4.59 5.12
N ILE A 74 -1.47 5.63 5.93
CA ILE A 74 -2.71 6.10 6.54
C ILE A 74 -2.93 7.52 6.06
N TYR A 75 -4.12 7.75 5.52
CA TYR A 75 -4.57 9.05 5.07
C TYR A 75 -5.90 9.39 5.75
N GLN A 76 -6.06 10.61 6.22
CA GLN A 76 -7.38 11.15 6.53
C GLN A 76 -8.10 11.52 5.22
N ILE A 77 -9.37 11.15 5.12
CA ILE A 77 -10.25 11.58 4.05
C ILE A 77 -10.83 12.94 4.46
N GLU A 78 -10.51 13.96 3.68
CA GLU A 78 -10.88 15.35 3.96
C GLU A 78 -12.41 15.49 4.08
N ASN A 79 -12.88 16.25 5.07
CA ASN A 79 -14.30 16.55 5.31
C ASN A 79 -15.20 15.31 5.51
N ARG A 80 -14.62 14.15 5.86
CA ARG A 80 -15.38 12.93 6.22
C ARG A 80 -15.13 12.58 7.68
N TYR A 81 -16.20 12.50 8.46
CA TYR A 81 -16.16 12.20 9.89
C TYR A 81 -17.24 11.19 10.26
N LYS A 82 -16.99 10.40 11.30
CA LYS A 82 -17.99 9.55 11.95
C LYS A 82 -17.78 9.66 13.45
N ASN A 83 -18.85 9.98 14.19
CA ASN A 83 -18.80 10.25 15.64
C ASN A 83 -17.73 11.29 16.02
N ASN A 84 -17.64 12.38 15.25
CA ASN A 84 -16.65 13.47 15.42
C ASN A 84 -15.18 13.07 15.25
N LEU A 85 -14.90 11.85 14.79
CA LEU A 85 -13.56 11.39 14.47
C LEU A 85 -13.32 11.41 12.95
N PRO A 86 -12.13 11.80 12.50
CA PRO A 86 -11.80 11.82 11.07
C PRO A 86 -11.84 10.40 10.50
N LEU A 87 -12.38 10.27 9.31
CA LEU A 87 -12.37 9.01 8.58
C LEU A 87 -11.00 8.81 7.92
N LEU A 88 -10.42 7.64 8.12
CA LEU A 88 -9.08 7.25 7.66
C LEU A 88 -9.19 6.20 6.58
N LEU A 89 -8.43 6.38 5.51
CA LEU A 89 -8.10 5.37 4.52
C LEU A 89 -6.76 4.74 4.87
N ILE A 90 -6.74 3.42 4.99
CA ILE A 90 -5.56 2.63 5.35
C ILE A 90 -5.20 1.74 4.16
N ILE A 91 -3.97 1.84 3.69
CA ILE A 91 -3.44 1.10 2.53
C ILE A 91 -2.20 0.34 2.99
N GLY A 92 -2.19 -0.98 2.89
CA GLY A 92 -1.06 -1.84 3.23
C GLY A 92 -0.52 -2.62 2.03
N TRP A 93 0.76 -2.95 2.05
CA TRP A 93 1.43 -3.74 1.02
C TRP A 93 2.48 -4.66 1.62
N LYS A 94 2.66 -5.84 1.01
CA LYS A 94 3.71 -6.80 1.31
C LYS A 94 4.20 -7.46 0.03
N VAL A 95 5.49 -7.29 -0.24
CA VAL A 95 6.23 -7.94 -1.33
C VAL A 95 7.12 -9.01 -0.73
N TYR A 96 6.95 -10.25 -1.16
CA TYR A 96 7.76 -11.35 -0.66
C TYR A 96 9.12 -11.39 -1.34
N SER A 97 10.15 -11.67 -0.57
CA SER A 97 11.50 -11.98 -1.06
C SER A 97 11.53 -13.25 -1.90
N MET A 98 12.15 -13.15 -3.09
CA MET A 98 12.51 -14.25 -3.99
C MET A 98 13.99 -14.63 -3.76
N PRO A 99 14.42 -15.91 -3.92
CA PRO A 99 13.89 -16.88 -4.88
C PRO A 99 13.12 -18.08 -4.30
N PHE A 100 12.84 -18.13 -2.99
CA PHE A 100 12.36 -19.35 -2.33
C PHE A 100 10.85 -19.42 -2.05
N ASN A 101 10.10 -18.34 -2.32
CA ASN A 101 8.68 -18.26 -1.98
C ASN A 101 7.80 -18.24 -3.24
N THR A 102 6.92 -19.23 -3.39
CA THR A 102 5.82 -19.20 -4.39
C THR A 102 4.65 -18.29 -3.96
N LYS A 103 4.80 -17.58 -2.83
CA LYS A 103 3.78 -16.69 -2.29
C LYS A 103 3.58 -15.47 -3.18
N GLU A 104 2.33 -15.20 -3.50
CA GLU A 104 1.93 -13.99 -4.18
C GLU A 104 1.99 -12.79 -3.23
N ASN A 105 2.38 -11.63 -3.76
CA ASN A 105 2.38 -10.37 -3.03
C ASN A 105 0.98 -10.05 -2.49
N LYS A 106 0.94 -9.43 -1.30
CA LYS A 106 -0.30 -9.08 -0.62
C LYS A 106 -0.50 -7.57 -0.52
N TRP A 107 -1.76 -7.15 -0.55
CA TRP A 107 -2.19 -5.78 -0.29
C TRP A 107 -3.36 -5.74 0.68
N PHE A 108 -3.56 -4.62 1.35
CA PHE A 108 -4.65 -4.41 2.31
C PHE A 108 -5.26 -3.04 2.12
N VAL A 109 -6.59 -2.93 2.24
CA VAL A 109 -7.28 -1.64 2.24
C VAL A 109 -8.42 -1.67 3.26
N SER A 110 -8.56 -0.60 4.04
CA SER A 110 -9.67 -0.40 4.99
C SER A 110 -10.03 1.08 5.13
N ILE A 111 -11.27 1.36 5.54
CA ILE A 111 -11.76 2.70 5.88
C ILE A 111 -12.37 2.68 7.29
N GLY A 112 -11.95 3.58 8.19
CA GLY A 112 -12.40 3.61 9.60
C GLY A 112 -11.97 4.88 10.36
N CYS A 113 -12.38 5.06 11.62
CA CYS A 113 -12.22 6.34 12.35
C CYS A 113 -10.99 6.42 13.26
N ARG A 114 -10.38 5.26 13.52
CA ARG A 114 -9.12 5.13 14.25
C ARG A 114 -8.48 3.82 13.82
N PRO A 115 -7.14 3.75 13.75
CA PRO A 115 -6.47 2.47 13.78
C PRO A 115 -6.86 1.79 15.11
N ASP A 116 -7.26 0.52 15.10
CA ASP A 116 -7.67 -0.16 16.34
C ASP A 116 -6.50 -0.25 17.34
N LEU A 117 -6.77 -0.67 18.58
CA LEU A 117 -5.72 -0.86 19.59
C LEU A 117 -4.68 -1.91 19.18
N ASN A 118 -5.02 -2.81 18.26
CA ASN A 118 -4.16 -3.86 17.73
C ASN A 118 -3.48 -3.45 16.41
N PHE A 119 -3.51 -2.16 16.06
CA PHE A 119 -3.00 -1.71 14.79
C PHE A 119 -1.50 -1.95 14.73
N PRO A 120 -0.99 -2.52 13.62
CA PRO A 120 0.37 -3.00 13.59
C PRO A 120 1.39 -1.87 13.73
N ASP A 121 2.50 -2.17 14.39
CA ASP A 121 3.70 -1.34 14.42
C ASP A 121 4.76 -1.91 13.46
N LYS A 122 5.95 -1.31 13.45
CA LYS A 122 7.07 -1.71 12.60
C LYS A 122 7.44 -3.20 12.74
N LYS A 123 7.25 -3.81 13.91
CA LYS A 123 7.59 -5.21 14.17
C LYS A 123 6.45 -6.16 13.80
N SER A 124 5.19 -5.75 13.98
CA SER A 124 4.02 -6.60 13.75
C SER A 124 3.39 -6.48 12.36
N ILE A 125 3.70 -5.42 11.60
CA ILE A 125 3.13 -5.18 10.26
C ILE A 125 3.33 -6.32 9.27
N ASN A 126 4.48 -6.98 9.32
CA ASN A 126 4.78 -8.10 8.42
C ASN A 126 3.83 -9.28 8.65
N LYS A 127 3.55 -9.59 9.92
CA LYS A 127 2.61 -10.65 10.33
C LYS A 127 1.17 -10.23 10.04
N TYR A 128 0.81 -9.00 10.37
CA TYR A 128 -0.53 -8.48 10.12
C TYR A 128 -0.93 -8.59 8.64
N LEU A 129 -0.03 -8.21 7.73
CA LEU A 129 -0.29 -8.29 6.29
C LEU A 129 -0.26 -9.72 5.75
N GLU A 130 0.49 -10.64 6.38
CA GLU A 130 0.40 -12.08 6.06
C GLU A 130 -1.02 -12.60 6.33
N GLU A 131 -1.60 -12.24 7.47
CA GLU A 131 -2.88 -12.78 7.93
C GLU A 131 -4.08 -12.10 7.26
N ASN A 132 -4.00 -10.79 7.02
CA ASN A 132 -5.14 -9.97 6.58
C ASN A 132 -5.05 -9.48 5.13
N GLY A 133 -3.91 -9.68 4.46
CA GLY A 133 -3.69 -9.21 3.10
C GLY A 133 -4.43 -10.03 2.04
N ASN A 134 -4.89 -9.33 1.00
CA ASN A 134 -5.52 -9.86 -0.21
C ASN A 134 -4.45 -9.99 -1.32
N PHE A 135 -4.72 -10.82 -2.32
CA PHE A 135 -3.83 -11.02 -3.48
C PHE A 135 -4.48 -10.50 -4.76
N GLY A 136 -3.69 -10.37 -5.83
CA GLY A 136 -4.18 -10.07 -7.18
C GLY A 136 -4.93 -8.75 -7.31
N SER A 137 -5.96 -8.73 -8.18
CA SER A 137 -6.83 -7.58 -8.42
C SER A 137 -8.17 -7.77 -7.72
N ASN A 138 -8.67 -6.75 -7.01
CA ASN A 138 -10.01 -6.79 -6.42
C ASN A 138 -10.59 -5.39 -6.25
N THR A 139 -11.92 -5.30 -6.18
CA THR A 139 -12.64 -4.09 -5.82
C THR A 139 -13.19 -4.23 -4.40
N LYS A 140 -12.87 -3.30 -3.52
CA LYS A 140 -13.43 -3.20 -2.18
C LYS A 140 -14.47 -2.09 -2.14
N ILE A 141 -15.69 -2.44 -1.77
CA ILE A 141 -16.83 -1.53 -1.67
C ILE A 141 -17.07 -1.21 -0.20
N PHE A 142 -17.08 0.08 0.14
CA PHE A 142 -17.37 0.60 1.46
C PHE A 142 -18.68 1.41 1.41
N GLU A 143 -19.81 0.71 1.40
CA GLU A 143 -21.14 1.31 1.19
C GLU A 143 -21.46 2.40 2.22
N ASP A 144 -21.14 2.16 3.49
CA ASP A 144 -21.30 3.11 4.60
C ASP A 144 -20.67 4.48 4.32
N TYR A 145 -19.61 4.49 3.51
CA TYR A 145 -18.84 5.67 3.18
C TYR A 145 -19.04 6.13 1.73
N SER A 146 -19.83 5.37 0.94
CA SER A 146 -20.07 5.60 -0.49
C SER A 146 -18.77 5.67 -1.29
N ILE A 147 -17.80 4.81 -0.97
CA ILE A 147 -16.48 4.76 -1.61
C ILE A 147 -16.24 3.34 -2.15
N ALA A 148 -15.75 3.24 -3.38
CA ALA A 148 -15.20 2.02 -3.94
C ALA A 148 -13.70 2.20 -4.19
N ILE A 149 -12.94 1.13 -3.95
CA ILE A 149 -11.49 1.10 -4.17
C ILE A 149 -11.15 -0.10 -5.05
N ASP A 150 -10.68 0.18 -6.25
CA ASP A 150 -10.16 -0.84 -7.16
C ASP A 150 -8.65 -0.97 -6.91
N VAL A 151 -8.19 -2.16 -6.57
CA VAL A 151 -6.80 -2.44 -6.23
C VAL A 151 -6.23 -3.47 -7.18
N LEU A 152 -5.03 -3.19 -7.68
CA LEU A 152 -4.27 -4.11 -8.54
C LEU A 152 -2.82 -4.17 -8.06
N MET A 153 -2.35 -5.38 -7.75
CA MET A 153 -0.95 -5.63 -7.44
C MET A 153 -0.38 -6.71 -8.36
N ASN A 154 0.80 -6.47 -8.93
CA ASN A 154 1.53 -7.53 -9.63
C ASN A 154 2.35 -8.40 -8.66
N SER A 155 2.66 -9.60 -9.12
CA SER A 155 3.61 -10.50 -8.46
C SER A 155 5.07 -10.10 -8.77
N GLY A 156 5.99 -10.66 -8.00
CA GLY A 156 7.43 -10.47 -8.16
C GLY A 156 8.03 -9.38 -7.28
N ASN A 157 9.36 -9.31 -7.30
CA ASN A 157 10.16 -8.44 -6.43
C ASN A 157 10.12 -6.95 -6.81
N ASN A 158 9.82 -6.61 -8.07
CA ASN A 158 9.60 -5.24 -8.54
C ASN A 158 8.10 -4.96 -8.64
N ALA A 159 7.47 -4.83 -7.48
CA ALA A 159 6.04 -4.70 -7.36
C ALA A 159 5.53 -3.30 -7.70
N LYS A 160 4.31 -3.25 -8.21
CA LYS A 160 3.50 -2.09 -8.48
C LYS A 160 2.13 -2.36 -7.88
N LEU A 161 1.71 -1.50 -6.96
CA LEU A 161 0.39 -1.51 -6.35
C LEU A 161 -0.36 -0.28 -6.86
N ASN A 162 -1.38 -0.48 -7.66
CA ASN A 162 -2.24 0.58 -8.17
C ASN A 162 -3.55 0.58 -7.39
N ILE A 163 -3.92 1.76 -6.89
CA ILE A 163 -5.12 1.95 -6.08
C ILE A 163 -5.93 3.07 -6.72
N ASN A 164 -7.15 2.77 -7.12
CA ASN A 164 -8.08 3.71 -7.71
C ASN A 164 -9.26 3.91 -6.76
N ILE A 165 -9.46 5.14 -6.30
CA ILE A 165 -10.49 5.48 -5.32
C ILE A 165 -11.55 6.30 -6.03
N ARG A 166 -12.80 5.90 -5.91
CA ARG A 166 -13.95 6.56 -6.54
C ARG A 166 -15.15 6.59 -5.62
N ASP A 167 -15.96 7.63 -5.77
CA ASP A 167 -17.26 7.70 -5.10
C ASP A 167 -18.24 6.70 -5.74
N ILE A 168 -19.13 6.14 -4.93
CA ILE A 168 -20.28 5.35 -5.39
C ILE A 168 -21.48 6.28 -5.39
N HIS A 169 -22.10 6.48 -6.54
CA HIS A 169 -23.38 7.18 -6.61
C HIS A 169 -24.45 6.30 -5.95
N ARG A 170 -25.01 6.76 -4.83
CA ARG A 170 -26.30 6.27 -4.36
C ARG A 170 -27.37 6.89 -5.26
N HIS A 171 -28.08 6.05 -6.01
CA HIS A 171 -29.27 6.44 -6.76
C HIS A 171 -30.40 6.87 -5.81
#